data_AF-A0A0G4N748-F1
#
_entry.id   AF-A0A0G4N748-F1
#
_cell.length_a   1.000
_cell.length_b   1.000
_cell.length_c   1.000
_cell.angle_alpha   90.00
_cell.angle_beta   90.00
_cell.angle_gamma   90.00
#
_symmetry.space_group_name_H-M   'P 1'
#
loop_
_entity.id
_entity.type
_entity.pdbx_description
1 polymer ?
#
loop_
_entity_poly.entity_id
_entity_poly.type
_entity_poly.pdbx_seq_one_letter_code
_entity_poly.pdbx_strand_id
1 'polypeptide(L)'
;MGRSAPLAGGTECIYPEEITRLQESLTKYYLTNRSGRKLSWVGTAGNADIRCVFPAMAGGKGPLARERKYELNVSTFGMVIIMLFNDLDDRSLTAQEIQAQTNIPTPDLMRTLTSLSIAPKARVLLKEPASRRIEMTDTFKFNASFVSKTVRIKAPIINAVSKVEDDSERKQTEEKNAQSRAHIIDAAIVRTMKQRKELGHSQLISEVVTQLVGRFSPEVSVVKKRIEDLIVREYLERVEDADVPTYRYLA
;
A
#
# COMPACT_ATOMS: atom_id res chain seq x y z
N MET A 1 -20.97 8.22 7.54
CA MET A 1 -20.00 7.15 7.87
C MET A 1 -19.09 6.94 6.67
N GLY A 2 -17.89 7.51 6.67
CA GLY A 2 -16.90 7.27 5.61
C GLY A 2 -16.21 5.93 5.87
N ARG A 3 -16.17 5.04 4.88
CA ARG A 3 -15.33 3.83 4.93
C ARG A 3 -13.87 4.30 4.95
N SER A 4 -13.19 4.16 6.09
CA SER A 4 -11.74 4.25 6.16
C SER A 4 -11.17 2.93 5.64
N ALA A 5 -10.91 2.85 4.34
CA ALA A 5 -9.93 1.88 3.87
C ALA A 5 -8.58 2.27 4.52
N PRO A 6 -7.79 1.32 5.05
CA PRO A 6 -6.44 1.62 5.46
C PRO A 6 -5.68 2.06 4.21
N LEU A 7 -5.57 3.37 4.00
CA LEU A 7 -4.66 3.94 3.02
C LEU A 7 -3.27 3.60 3.57
N ALA A 8 -2.57 2.67 2.91
CA ALA A 8 -1.13 2.59 3.05
C ALA A 8 -0.61 4.03 2.92
N GLY A 9 0.16 4.49 3.91
CA GLY A 9 0.63 5.86 3.99
C GLY A 9 1.14 6.29 2.62
N GLY A 10 0.66 7.43 2.12
CA GLY A 10 0.90 7.86 0.75
C GLY A 10 2.38 7.75 0.44
N THR A 11 2.73 6.78 -0.40
CA THR A 11 4.09 6.62 -0.88
C THR A 11 4.44 7.90 -1.64
N GLU A 12 5.37 8.69 -1.12
CA GLU A 12 5.81 9.94 -1.73
C GLU A 12 6.60 9.64 -3.01
N CYS A 13 5.93 9.23 -4.08
CA CYS A 13 6.53 9.08 -5.39
C CYS A 13 6.59 10.46 -6.07
N ILE A 14 7.72 10.77 -6.69
CA ILE A 14 7.90 11.94 -7.54
C ILE A 14 7.32 11.59 -8.92
N TYR A 15 6.24 12.27 -9.28
CA TYR A 15 5.54 12.06 -10.56
C TYR A 15 6.12 12.93 -11.68
N PRO A 16 6.08 12.47 -12.95
CA PRO A 16 6.37 13.31 -14.11
C PRO A 16 5.53 14.58 -14.12
N GLU A 17 6.07 15.67 -14.68
CA GLU A 17 5.44 16.98 -14.64
C GLU A 17 4.03 16.98 -15.24
N GLU A 18 3.82 16.22 -16.32
CA GLU A 18 2.53 16.07 -16.98
C GLU A 18 1.48 15.49 -16.04
N ILE A 19 1.87 14.53 -15.20
CA ILE A 19 0.98 13.89 -14.23
C ILE A 19 0.72 14.83 -13.06
N THR A 20 1.75 15.53 -12.58
CA THR A 20 1.63 16.52 -11.50
C THR A 20 0.63 17.62 -11.87
N ARG A 21 0.71 18.16 -13.09
CA ARG A 21 -0.25 19.16 -13.61
C ARG A 21 -1.70 18.64 -13.61
N LEU A 22 -1.91 17.37 -13.98
CA LEU A 22 -3.23 16.74 -13.95
C LEU A 22 -3.73 16.51 -12.51
N GLN A 23 -2.84 16.10 -11.61
CA GLN A 23 -3.15 15.93 -10.19
C GLN A 23 -3.58 17.26 -9.55
N GLU A 24 -2.87 18.35 -9.84
CA GLU A 24 -3.20 19.69 -9.36
C GLU A 24 -4.56 20.18 -9.88
N SER A 25 -4.80 20.01 -11.18
CA SER A 25 -6.08 20.36 -11.82
C SER A 25 -7.24 19.62 -11.19
N LEU A 26 -7.11 18.29 -11.00
CA LEU A 26 -8.15 17.49 -10.34
C LEU A 26 -8.33 17.89 -8.88
N THR A 27 -7.23 18.19 -8.18
CA THR A 27 -7.28 18.59 -6.77
C THR A 27 -8.03 19.91 -6.62
N LYS A 28 -7.72 20.90 -7.46
CA LYS A 28 -8.42 22.19 -7.50
C LYS A 28 -9.92 21.98 -7.75
N TYR A 29 -10.27 21.21 -8.77
CA TYR A 29 -11.67 20.90 -9.10
C TYR A 29 -12.41 20.20 -7.94
N TYR A 30 -11.78 19.20 -7.33
CA TYR A 30 -12.38 18.42 -6.25
C TYR A 30 -12.67 19.28 -5.01
N LEU A 31 -11.73 20.16 -4.66
CA LEU A 31 -11.83 21.01 -3.47
C LEU A 31 -12.83 22.15 -3.64
N THR A 32 -13.20 22.54 -4.86
CA THR A 32 -14.26 23.54 -5.11
C THR A 32 -15.58 23.18 -4.42
N ASN A 33 -15.97 21.91 -4.44
CA ASN A 33 -17.27 21.44 -3.93
C ASN A 33 -17.17 20.65 -2.61
N ARG A 34 -15.96 20.47 -2.06
CA ARG A 34 -15.71 19.58 -0.91
C ARG A 34 -14.71 20.22 0.06
N SER A 35 -15.17 21.23 0.79
CA SER A 35 -14.39 21.89 1.86
C SER A 35 -14.07 20.92 3.02
N GLY A 36 -12.88 21.08 3.63
CA GLY A 36 -12.45 20.28 4.78
C GLY A 36 -11.94 18.86 4.45
N ARG A 37 -11.69 18.56 3.18
CA ARG A 37 -11.06 17.30 2.75
C ARG A 37 -9.66 17.54 2.20
N LYS A 38 -8.81 16.50 2.30
CA LYS A 38 -7.50 16.44 1.65
C LYS A 38 -7.49 15.27 0.66
N LEU A 39 -6.96 15.50 -0.54
CA LEU A 39 -6.67 14.43 -1.49
C LEU A 39 -5.25 13.92 -1.26
N SER A 40 -5.12 12.60 -1.27
CA SER A 40 -3.83 11.91 -1.20
C SER A 40 -3.75 10.94 -2.37
N TRP A 41 -2.66 10.98 -3.12
CA TRP A 41 -2.41 10.10 -4.25
C TRP A 41 -1.70 8.83 -3.77
N VAL A 42 -2.18 7.67 -4.22
CA VAL A 42 -1.64 6.36 -3.82
C VAL A 42 -1.08 5.68 -5.06
N GLY A 43 0.24 5.77 -5.26
CA GLY A 43 0.92 5.22 -6.45
C GLY A 43 0.70 3.73 -6.65
N THR A 44 0.60 2.96 -5.57
CA THR A 44 0.40 1.49 -5.60
C THR A 44 -0.98 1.05 -6.08
N ALA A 45 -1.99 1.93 -6.04
CA ALA A 45 -3.37 1.58 -6.38
C ALA A 45 -3.74 1.83 -7.85
N GLY A 46 -2.84 2.46 -8.62
CA GLY A 46 -3.10 2.90 -9.99
C GLY A 46 -2.41 2.08 -11.08
N ASN A 47 -2.85 2.30 -12.31
CA ASN A 47 -2.20 1.85 -13.53
C ASN A 47 -2.34 2.93 -14.62
N ALA A 48 -1.55 2.81 -15.68
CA ALA A 48 -1.55 3.72 -16.81
C ALA A 48 -1.36 2.95 -18.12
N ASP A 49 -1.99 3.45 -19.18
CA ASP A 49 -1.77 3.01 -20.55
C ASP A 49 -0.81 3.97 -21.25
N ILE A 50 0.34 3.45 -21.69
CA ILE A 50 1.41 4.24 -22.31
C ILE A 50 1.61 3.77 -23.73
N ARG A 51 1.62 4.70 -24.68
CA ARG A 51 2.07 4.41 -26.04
C ARG A 51 3.59 4.56 -26.11
N CYS A 52 4.29 3.44 -26.24
CA CYS A 52 5.74 3.42 -26.45
C CYS A 52 6.05 3.35 -27.94
N VAL A 53 6.99 4.18 -28.38
CA VAL A 53 7.46 4.25 -29.76
C VAL A 53 8.91 3.74 -29.80
N PHE A 54 9.15 2.72 -30.61
CA PHE A 54 10.47 2.10 -30.76
C PHE A 54 11.01 2.38 -32.17
N PRO A 55 12.29 2.76 -32.30
CA PRO A 55 12.88 3.10 -33.59
C PRO A 55 12.99 1.86 -34.50
N ALA A 56 13.17 2.11 -35.80
CA ALA A 56 13.50 1.06 -36.76
C ALA A 56 14.75 0.28 -36.29
N MET A 57 14.72 -1.05 -36.41
CA MET A 57 15.92 -1.84 -36.07
C MET A 57 16.92 -1.76 -37.21
N ALA A 58 18.19 -1.52 -36.88
CA ALA A 58 19.29 -1.60 -37.83
C ALA A 58 19.33 -2.99 -38.48
N GLY A 59 19.26 -3.05 -39.81
CA GLY A 59 19.20 -4.32 -40.55
C GLY A 59 17.86 -5.07 -40.48
N GLY A 60 16.82 -4.47 -39.87
CA GLY A 60 15.48 -5.03 -39.83
C GLY A 60 14.87 -5.13 -41.23
N LYS A 61 14.07 -6.17 -41.48
CA LYS A 61 13.29 -6.34 -42.72
C LYS A 61 11.80 -6.18 -42.45
N GLY A 62 11.05 -5.72 -43.45
CA GLY A 62 9.59 -5.59 -43.36
C GLY A 62 9.15 -4.66 -42.22
N PRO A 63 8.21 -5.07 -41.35
CA PRO A 63 7.75 -4.28 -40.21
C PRO A 63 8.86 -3.87 -39.23
N LEU A 64 9.97 -4.61 -39.17
CA LEU A 64 11.08 -4.31 -38.27
C LEU A 64 12.00 -3.18 -38.78
N ALA A 65 11.90 -2.86 -40.08
CA ALA A 65 12.60 -1.74 -40.72
C ALA A 65 11.90 -0.39 -40.49
N ARG A 66 10.76 -0.39 -39.78
CA ARG A 66 9.94 0.79 -39.50
C ARG A 66 9.85 1.01 -38.00
N GLU A 67 9.38 2.20 -37.64
CA GLU A 67 8.98 2.52 -36.27
C GLU A 67 7.89 1.54 -35.78
N ARG A 68 8.08 1.01 -34.57
CA ARG A 68 7.15 0.08 -33.94
C ARG A 68 6.43 0.78 -32.81
N LYS A 69 5.10 0.64 -32.74
CA LYS A 69 4.27 1.26 -31.72
C LYS A 69 3.60 0.18 -30.89
N TYR A 70 3.73 0.27 -29.57
CA TYR A 70 3.08 -0.64 -28.63
C TYR A 70 2.32 0.16 -27.57
N GLU A 71 1.19 -0.36 -27.12
CA GLU A 71 0.39 0.15 -26.01
C GLU A 71 0.66 -0.71 -24.79
N LEU A 72 1.30 -0.15 -23.77
CA LEU A 72 1.66 -0.82 -22.53
C LEU A 72 0.73 -0.39 -21.39
N ASN A 73 0.00 -1.35 -20.83
CA ASN A 73 -0.66 -1.19 -19.53
C ASN A 73 0.35 -1.54 -18.44
N VAL A 74 0.73 -0.56 -17.61
CA VAL A 74 1.72 -0.66 -16.54
C VAL A 74 1.15 -0.15 -15.21
N SER A 75 1.77 -0.52 -14.08
CA SER A 75 1.48 0.14 -12.81
C SER A 75 1.86 1.62 -12.88
N THR A 76 1.34 2.44 -11.96
CA THR A 76 1.75 3.85 -11.83
C THR A 76 3.26 4.00 -11.75
N PHE A 77 3.93 3.19 -10.93
CA PHE A 77 5.39 3.20 -10.83
C PHE A 77 6.08 2.80 -12.13
N GLY A 78 5.50 1.86 -12.88
CA GLY A 78 6.00 1.51 -14.21
C GLY A 78 5.97 2.71 -15.16
N MET A 79 4.89 3.50 -15.11
CA MET A 79 4.79 4.74 -15.88
C MET A 79 5.85 5.76 -15.45
N VAL A 80 6.01 6.00 -14.14
CA VAL A 80 7.01 6.94 -13.62
C VAL A 80 8.41 6.55 -14.11
N ILE A 81 8.78 5.27 -14.03
CA ILE A 81 10.10 4.79 -14.45
C ILE A 81 10.29 4.91 -15.97
N ILE A 82 9.30 4.51 -16.79
CA ILE A 82 9.43 4.58 -18.26
C ILE A 82 9.62 6.02 -18.72
N MET A 83 8.92 6.98 -18.11
CA MET A 83 8.99 8.40 -18.48
C MET A 83 10.38 9.00 -18.29
N LEU A 84 11.21 8.49 -17.36
CA LEU A 84 12.59 8.96 -17.18
C LEU A 84 13.46 8.77 -18.42
N PHE A 85 13.13 7.80 -19.28
CA PHE A 85 13.95 7.44 -20.43
C PHE A 85 13.65 8.27 -21.69
N ASN A 86 12.66 9.17 -21.65
CA ASN A 86 12.33 10.01 -22.81
C ASN A 86 13.41 11.07 -23.07
N ASP A 87 14.07 11.58 -22.02
CA ASP A 87 15.08 12.66 -22.11
C ASP A 87 16.53 12.12 -22.04
N LEU A 88 16.69 10.81 -22.18
CA LEU A 88 17.98 10.13 -22.15
C LEU A 88 18.33 9.69 -23.56
N ASP A 89 19.12 10.51 -24.27
CA ASP A 89 19.74 10.18 -25.56
C ASP A 89 20.67 8.95 -25.41
N ASP A 90 20.09 7.76 -25.34
CA ASP A 90 20.78 6.47 -25.19
C ASP A 90 21.55 6.23 -23.88
N ARG A 91 21.44 7.13 -22.90
CA ARG A 91 22.04 6.97 -21.57
C ARG A 91 21.34 5.89 -20.75
N SER A 92 22.09 5.23 -19.88
CA SER A 92 21.57 4.31 -18.87
C SER A 92 21.42 5.01 -17.52
N LEU A 93 20.53 4.48 -16.68
CA LEU A 93 20.40 4.85 -15.28
C LEU A 93 20.60 3.63 -14.39
N THR A 94 21.29 3.78 -13.28
CA THR A 94 21.33 2.78 -12.21
C THR A 94 19.97 2.70 -11.51
N ALA A 95 19.65 1.54 -10.90
CA ALA A 95 18.48 1.44 -10.03
C ALA A 95 18.51 2.47 -8.89
N GLN A 96 19.70 2.79 -8.36
CA GLN A 96 19.88 3.83 -7.35
C GLN A 96 19.51 5.23 -7.88
N GLU A 97 19.93 5.60 -9.09
CA GLU A 97 19.56 6.89 -9.70
C GLU A 97 18.06 6.97 -9.99
N ILE A 98 17.46 5.87 -10.49
CA ILE A 98 16.01 5.78 -10.70
C ILE A 98 15.29 5.98 -9.37
N GLN A 99 15.76 5.37 -8.27
CA GLN A 99 15.18 5.59 -6.96
C GLN A 99 15.29 7.05 -6.53
N ALA A 100 16.46 7.66 -6.68
CA ALA A 100 16.69 9.05 -6.26
C ALA A 100 15.78 10.04 -7.02
N GLN A 101 15.53 9.79 -8.31
CA GLN A 101 14.68 10.66 -9.14
C GLN A 101 13.18 10.45 -8.89
N THR A 102 12.75 9.24 -8.51
CA THR A 102 11.32 8.87 -8.43
C THR A 102 10.81 8.72 -7.01
N ASN A 103 11.71 8.59 -6.03
CA ASN A 103 11.44 8.30 -4.64
C ASN A 103 10.53 7.07 -4.42
N ILE A 104 10.56 6.10 -5.34
CA ILE A 104 9.81 4.84 -5.21
C ILE A 104 10.47 3.97 -4.12
N PRO A 105 9.71 3.38 -3.18
CA PRO A 105 10.26 2.46 -2.20
C PRO A 105 11.00 1.31 -2.85
N THR A 106 12.14 0.93 -2.26
CA THR A 106 13.00 -0.13 -2.81
C THR A 106 12.23 -1.40 -3.19
N PRO A 107 11.31 -1.96 -2.38
CA PRO A 107 10.58 -3.18 -2.76
C PRO A 107 9.74 -3.00 -4.03
N ASP A 108 9.01 -1.89 -4.13
CA ASP A 108 8.18 -1.56 -5.28
C ASP A 108 9.01 -1.26 -6.54
N LEU A 109 10.14 -0.58 -6.35
CA LEU A 109 11.10 -0.30 -7.42
C LEU A 109 11.65 -1.59 -8.01
N MET A 110 12.12 -2.53 -7.17
CA MET A 110 12.66 -3.81 -7.61
C MET A 110 11.62 -4.65 -8.37
N ARG A 111 10.39 -4.71 -7.88
CA ARG A 111 9.27 -5.41 -8.55
C ARG A 111 8.96 -4.78 -9.90
N THR A 112 8.92 -3.45 -9.96
CA THR A 112 8.60 -2.71 -11.18
C THR A 112 9.71 -2.85 -12.22
N LEU A 113 10.99 -2.69 -11.84
CA LEU A 113 12.12 -2.90 -12.73
C LEU A 113 12.19 -4.35 -13.22
N THR A 114 11.84 -5.33 -12.39
CA THR A 114 11.76 -6.74 -12.82
C THR A 114 10.71 -6.93 -13.92
N SER A 115 9.54 -6.30 -13.77
CA SER A 115 8.47 -6.32 -14.79
C SER A 115 8.95 -5.74 -16.12
N LEU A 116 9.69 -4.63 -16.08
CA LEU A 116 10.08 -3.85 -17.26
C LEU A 116 11.37 -4.32 -17.93
N SER A 117 12.23 -5.09 -17.24
CA SER A 117 13.55 -5.48 -17.75
C SER A 117 13.79 -6.99 -17.86
N ILE A 118 13.09 -7.80 -17.06
CA ILE A 118 13.31 -9.25 -17.04
C ILE A 118 12.20 -9.97 -17.81
N ALA A 119 10.94 -9.58 -17.59
CA ALA A 119 9.79 -10.25 -18.18
C ALA A 119 9.75 -10.08 -19.72
N PRO A 120 9.86 -11.16 -20.53
CA PRO A 120 9.97 -11.04 -21.98
C PRO A 120 8.80 -10.29 -22.64
N LYS A 121 7.60 -10.37 -22.06
CA LYS A 121 6.39 -9.72 -22.58
C LYS A 121 6.45 -8.20 -22.51
N ALA A 122 7.19 -7.63 -21.57
CA ALA A 122 7.24 -6.20 -21.29
C ALA A 122 8.67 -5.69 -21.08
N ARG A 123 9.65 -6.36 -21.71
CA ARG A 123 11.08 -6.03 -21.63
C ARG A 123 11.40 -4.77 -22.44
N VAL A 124 10.90 -3.63 -21.98
CA VAL A 124 11.13 -2.32 -22.59
C VAL A 124 12.42 -1.68 -22.08
N LEU A 125 13.01 -2.22 -21.01
CA LEU A 125 14.34 -1.85 -20.52
C LEU A 125 15.30 -3.04 -20.66
N LEU A 126 16.56 -2.76 -20.94
CA LEU A 126 17.69 -3.68 -20.87
C LEU A 126 18.40 -3.48 -19.54
N LYS A 127 18.73 -4.57 -18.86
CA LYS A 127 19.50 -4.56 -17.61
C LYS A 127 20.93 -5.00 -17.86
N GLU A 128 21.89 -4.28 -17.29
CA GLU A 128 23.30 -4.65 -17.27
C GLU A 128 23.84 -4.63 -15.84
N PRO A 129 24.46 -5.74 -15.36
CA PRO A 129 24.64 -7.03 -16.03
C PRO A 129 23.34 -7.83 -16.24
N ALA A 130 23.30 -8.68 -17.26
CA ALA A 130 22.14 -9.51 -17.56
C ALA A 130 21.97 -10.63 -16.52
N SER A 131 20.99 -10.49 -15.62
CA SER A 131 20.65 -11.51 -14.63
C SER A 131 19.17 -11.46 -14.25
N ARG A 132 18.68 -12.47 -13.52
CA ARG A 132 17.29 -12.53 -13.03
C ARG A 132 17.05 -11.75 -11.74
N ARG A 133 18.11 -11.30 -11.07
CA ARG A 133 18.04 -10.51 -9.85
C ARG A 133 18.37 -9.06 -10.18
N ILE A 134 17.77 -8.15 -9.44
CA ILE A 134 18.06 -6.73 -9.57
C ILE A 134 18.76 -6.26 -8.29
N GLU A 135 19.88 -5.59 -8.48
CA GLU A 135 20.65 -4.90 -7.46
C GLU A 135 20.61 -3.39 -7.71
N MET A 136 20.84 -2.59 -6.67
CA MET A 136 20.80 -1.13 -6.78
C MET A 136 21.87 -0.55 -7.73
N THR A 137 22.95 -1.29 -7.91
CA THR A 137 24.08 -0.96 -8.80
C THR A 137 23.84 -1.36 -10.25
N ASP A 138 22.79 -2.14 -10.53
CA ASP A 138 22.46 -2.53 -11.90
C ASP A 138 22.02 -1.32 -12.72
N THR A 139 22.42 -1.29 -13.99
CA THR A 139 22.07 -0.24 -14.93
C THR A 139 20.95 -0.67 -15.86
N PHE A 140 20.11 0.29 -16.24
CA PHE A 140 18.94 0.11 -17.09
C PHE A 140 19.01 1.07 -18.26
N LYS A 141 18.71 0.57 -19.47
CA LYS A 141 18.66 1.36 -20.69
C LYS A 141 17.40 1.04 -21.48
N PHE A 142 16.88 2.00 -22.26
CA PHE A 142 15.77 1.74 -23.17
C PHE A 142 16.09 0.63 -24.18
N ASN A 143 15.20 -0.36 -24.30
CA ASN A 143 15.34 -1.48 -25.24
C ASN A 143 14.81 -1.09 -26.63
N ALA A 144 15.60 -0.36 -27.41
CA ALA A 144 15.24 0.03 -28.77
C ALA A 144 14.86 -1.17 -29.67
N SER A 145 15.44 -2.35 -29.43
CA SER A 145 15.21 -3.58 -30.18
C SER A 145 14.02 -4.42 -29.68
N PHE A 146 13.19 -3.88 -28.77
CA PHE A 146 12.02 -4.60 -28.28
C PHE A 146 11.02 -4.90 -29.41
N VAL A 147 10.51 -6.14 -29.39
CA VAL A 147 9.48 -6.63 -30.31
C VAL A 147 8.48 -7.46 -29.54
N SER A 148 7.20 -7.13 -29.73
CA SER A 148 6.08 -7.93 -29.25
C SER A 148 5.25 -8.46 -30.42
N LYS A 149 4.64 -9.62 -30.22
CA LYS A 149 3.64 -10.21 -31.13
C LYS A 149 2.30 -9.48 -31.08
N THR A 150 2.02 -8.76 -29.98
CA THR A 150 0.77 -8.01 -29.77
C THR A 150 1.05 -6.53 -29.64
N VAL A 151 0.18 -5.71 -30.21
CA VAL A 151 0.25 -4.24 -30.07
C VAL A 151 -0.04 -3.82 -28.63
N ARG A 152 -1.05 -4.44 -28.01
CA ARG A 152 -1.40 -4.22 -26.60
C ARG A 152 -0.67 -5.21 -25.71
N ILE A 153 0.00 -4.69 -24.70
CA ILE A 153 0.85 -5.43 -23.78
C ILE A 153 0.43 -5.06 -22.37
N LYS A 154 0.13 -6.06 -21.56
CA LYS A 154 -0.05 -5.85 -20.12
C LYS A 154 1.23 -6.27 -19.41
N ALA A 155 1.92 -5.31 -18.79
CA ALA A 155 3.10 -5.61 -18.02
C ALA A 155 2.72 -6.48 -16.81
N PRO A 156 3.43 -7.59 -16.57
CA PRO A 156 3.07 -8.48 -15.47
C PRO A 156 3.31 -7.78 -14.13
N ILE A 157 2.37 -7.93 -13.21
CA ILE A 157 2.57 -7.52 -11.82
C ILE A 157 3.48 -8.58 -11.19
N ILE A 158 4.67 -8.15 -10.78
CA ILE A 158 5.61 -9.03 -10.09
C ILE A 158 5.27 -8.98 -8.60
N ASN A 159 4.49 -9.96 -8.17
CA ASN A 159 4.39 -10.26 -6.74
C ASN A 159 5.71 -10.91 -6.34
N ALA A 160 6.32 -10.45 -5.25
CA ALA A 160 7.55 -11.08 -4.78
C ALA A 160 7.32 -12.59 -4.63
N VAL A 161 8.22 -13.39 -5.17
CA VAL A 161 8.26 -14.84 -4.90
C VAL A 161 8.88 -15.00 -3.50
N SER A 162 8.15 -14.56 -2.48
CA SER A 162 8.52 -14.74 -1.09
C SER A 162 7.21 -14.86 -0.31
N LYS A 163 6.83 -16.10 0.01
CA LYS A 163 5.83 -16.43 1.05
C LYS A 163 6.02 -15.61 2.35
N VAL A 164 7.22 -15.09 2.59
CA VAL A 164 7.61 -14.31 3.76
C VAL A 164 7.02 -12.89 3.77
N GLU A 165 6.79 -12.25 2.62
CA GLU A 165 6.23 -10.89 2.58
C GLU A 165 4.72 -10.88 2.80
N ASP A 166 4.01 -11.90 2.30
CA ASP A 166 2.57 -12.10 2.54
C ASP A 166 2.29 -12.28 4.04
N ASP A 167 3.16 -13.02 4.76
CA ASP A 167 3.07 -13.17 6.21
C ASP A 167 3.33 -11.85 6.96
N SER A 168 4.25 -11.01 6.50
CA SER A 168 4.56 -9.72 7.16
C SER A 168 3.42 -8.69 6.99
N GLU A 169 2.92 -8.51 5.77
CA GLU A 169 1.81 -7.60 5.50
C GLU A 169 0.52 -8.08 6.18
N ARG A 170 0.27 -9.39 6.14
CA ARG A 170 -0.84 -10.02 6.86
C ARG A 170 -0.70 -9.83 8.36
N LYS A 171 0.48 -10.06 8.95
CA LYS A 171 0.73 -9.88 10.38
C LYS A 171 0.53 -8.43 10.80
N GLN A 172 1.03 -7.45 10.03
CA GLN A 172 0.78 -6.03 10.30
C GLN A 172 -0.72 -5.69 10.23
N THR A 173 -1.45 -6.28 9.29
CA THR A 173 -2.90 -6.09 9.16
C THR A 173 -3.64 -6.72 10.33
N GLU A 174 -3.27 -7.92 10.74
CA GLU A 174 -3.81 -8.62 11.90
C GLU A 174 -3.52 -7.85 13.21
N GLU A 175 -2.30 -7.31 13.37
CA GLU A 175 -1.92 -6.46 14.51
C GLU A 175 -2.74 -5.17 14.58
N LYS A 176 -2.90 -4.45 13.46
CA LYS A 176 -3.75 -3.25 13.39
C LYS A 176 -5.22 -3.58 13.70
N ASN A 177 -5.71 -4.71 13.20
CA ASN A 177 -7.06 -5.18 13.50
C ASN A 177 -7.21 -5.53 14.99
N ALA A 178 -6.22 -6.19 15.59
CA ALA A 178 -6.21 -6.52 17.01
C ALA A 178 -6.21 -5.26 17.88
N GLN A 179 -5.40 -4.25 17.52
CA GLN A 179 -5.38 -2.96 18.22
C GLN A 179 -6.73 -2.22 18.11
N SER A 180 -7.34 -2.20 16.92
CA SER A 180 -8.67 -1.63 16.72
C SER A 180 -9.73 -2.33 17.57
N ARG A 181 -9.72 -3.67 17.62
CA ARG A 181 -10.60 -4.46 18.49
C ARG A 181 -10.37 -4.15 19.97
N ALA A 182 -9.12 -3.99 20.41
CA ALA A 182 -8.80 -3.63 21.78
C ALA A 182 -9.44 -2.29 22.19
N HIS A 183 -9.36 -1.27 21.32
CA HIS A 183 -10.02 0.02 21.58
C HIS A 183 -11.55 -0.08 21.62
N ILE A 184 -12.15 -0.93 20.80
CA ILE A 184 -13.60 -1.17 20.82
C ILE A 184 -14.00 -1.86 22.14
N ILE A 185 -13.20 -2.81 22.63
CA ILE A 185 -13.42 -3.48 23.93
C ILE A 185 -13.30 -2.47 25.07
N ASP A 186 -12.27 -1.62 25.09
CA ASP A 186 -12.13 -0.56 26.11
C ASP A 186 -13.36 0.33 26.16
N ALA A 187 -13.81 0.80 25.00
CA ALA A 187 -14.98 1.65 24.89
C ALA A 187 -16.27 0.95 25.34
N ALA A 188 -16.38 -0.36 25.15
CA ALA A 188 -17.51 -1.15 25.65
C ALA A 188 -17.48 -1.25 27.18
N ILE A 189 -16.33 -1.62 27.76
CA ILE A 189 -16.13 -1.72 29.21
C ILE A 189 -16.44 -0.38 29.88
N VAL A 190 -15.84 0.73 29.42
CA VAL A 190 -16.05 2.07 30.00
C VAL A 190 -17.51 2.49 29.90
N ARG A 191 -18.20 2.21 28.78
CA ARG A 191 -19.61 2.57 28.61
C ARG A 191 -20.52 1.79 29.57
N THR A 192 -20.28 0.50 29.73
CA THR A 192 -21.00 -0.36 30.69
C THR A 192 -20.76 0.09 32.13
N MET A 193 -19.50 0.28 32.52
CA MET A 193 -19.12 0.68 33.87
C MET A 193 -19.61 2.09 34.22
N LYS A 194 -19.61 3.02 33.26
CA LYS A 194 -20.17 4.36 33.45
C LYS A 194 -21.67 4.34 33.75
N GLN A 195 -22.41 3.41 33.16
CA GLN A 195 -23.85 3.24 33.37
C GLN A 195 -24.16 2.52 34.70
N ARG A 196 -23.41 1.46 35.01
CA ARG A 196 -23.67 0.61 36.18
C ARG A 196 -23.04 1.13 37.47
N LYS A 197 -21.99 1.97 37.37
CA LYS A 197 -21.15 2.51 38.46
C LYS A 197 -20.35 1.47 39.22
N GLU A 198 -20.96 0.36 39.60
CA GLU A 198 -20.32 -0.82 40.15
C GLU A 198 -20.86 -2.08 39.45
N LEU A 199 -19.99 -3.04 39.15
CA LEU A 199 -20.40 -4.28 38.49
C LEU A 199 -19.46 -5.43 38.82
N GLY A 200 -20.03 -6.61 39.07
CA GLY A 200 -19.27 -7.84 39.30
C GLY A 200 -18.55 -8.31 38.04
N HIS A 201 -17.37 -8.93 38.20
CA HIS A 201 -16.49 -9.34 37.11
C HIS A 201 -17.19 -10.20 36.04
N SER A 202 -17.91 -11.24 36.46
CA SER A 202 -18.62 -12.14 35.54
C SER A 202 -19.73 -11.42 34.76
N GLN A 203 -20.44 -10.49 35.42
CA GLN A 203 -21.50 -9.69 34.80
C GLN A 203 -20.91 -8.70 33.79
N LEU A 204 -19.82 -8.03 34.14
CA LEU A 204 -19.11 -7.12 33.24
C LEU A 204 -18.65 -7.81 31.97
N ILE A 205 -18.02 -8.99 32.09
CA ILE A 205 -17.59 -9.77 30.93
C ILE A 205 -18.79 -10.15 30.06
N SER A 206 -19.86 -10.65 30.67
CA SER A 206 -21.07 -11.05 29.94
C SER A 206 -21.69 -9.88 29.18
N GLU A 207 -21.89 -8.73 29.82
CA GLU A 207 -22.46 -7.55 29.17
C GLU A 207 -21.58 -7.03 28.03
N VAL A 208 -20.26 -7.02 28.20
CA VAL A 208 -19.31 -6.59 27.15
C VAL A 208 -19.35 -7.53 25.95
N VAL A 209 -19.35 -8.84 26.17
CA VAL A 209 -19.44 -9.84 25.09
C VAL A 209 -20.76 -9.68 24.33
N THR A 210 -21.88 -9.55 25.04
CA THR A 210 -23.21 -9.36 24.44
C THR A 210 -23.28 -8.06 23.63
N GLN A 211 -22.66 -6.98 24.11
CA GLN A 211 -22.64 -5.70 23.38
C GLN A 211 -21.81 -5.78 22.08
N LEU A 212 -20.77 -6.62 22.06
CA LEU A 212 -19.82 -6.69 20.94
C LEU A 212 -20.14 -7.78 19.91
N VAL A 213 -20.98 -8.77 20.23
CA VAL A 213 -21.28 -9.94 19.38
C VAL A 213 -21.72 -9.58 17.95
N GLY A 214 -22.43 -8.45 17.77
CA GLY A 214 -22.84 -7.96 16.44
C GLY A 214 -21.71 -7.39 15.58
N ARG A 215 -20.50 -7.22 16.14
CA ARG A 215 -19.29 -6.76 15.44
C ARG A 215 -18.22 -7.84 15.38
N PHE A 216 -17.94 -8.49 16.50
CA PHE A 216 -17.02 -9.64 16.62
C PHE A 216 -17.24 -10.34 17.96
N SER A 217 -16.74 -11.58 18.07
CA SER A 217 -16.73 -12.31 19.35
C SER A 217 -15.40 -12.08 20.07
N PRO A 218 -15.34 -11.23 21.12
CA PRO A 218 -14.11 -11.01 21.88
C PRO A 218 -13.76 -12.24 22.72
N GLU A 219 -12.49 -12.63 22.73
CA GLU A 219 -12.02 -13.65 23.68
C GLU A 219 -12.03 -13.10 25.11
N VAL A 220 -12.47 -13.94 26.05
CA VAL A 220 -12.56 -13.58 27.48
C VAL A 220 -11.20 -13.17 28.05
N SER A 221 -10.12 -13.83 27.61
CA SER A 221 -8.73 -13.50 27.98
C SER A 221 -8.37 -12.05 27.62
N VAL A 222 -8.77 -11.60 26.43
CA VAL A 222 -8.52 -10.23 25.94
C VAL A 222 -9.31 -9.23 26.76
N VAL A 223 -10.60 -9.50 27.03
CA VAL A 223 -11.46 -8.61 27.84
C VAL A 223 -10.87 -8.44 29.25
N LYS A 224 -10.41 -9.54 29.88
CA LYS A 224 -9.74 -9.49 31.20
C LYS A 224 -8.50 -8.60 31.16
N LYS A 225 -7.62 -8.79 30.17
CA LYS A 225 -6.43 -7.94 30.00
C LYS A 225 -6.80 -6.46 29.85
N ARG A 226 -7.86 -6.15 29.10
CA ARG A 226 -8.34 -4.77 28.93
C ARG A 226 -8.90 -4.16 30.22
N ILE A 227 -9.55 -4.95 31.08
CA ILE A 227 -10.00 -4.49 32.40
C ILE A 227 -8.80 -4.09 33.27
N GLU A 228 -7.75 -4.91 33.32
CA GLU A 228 -6.53 -4.55 34.07
C GLU A 228 -5.86 -3.29 33.50
N ASP A 229 -5.76 -3.18 32.17
CA ASP A 229 -5.22 -1.99 31.52
C ASP A 229 -6.04 -0.73 31.84
N LEU A 230 -7.36 -0.85 32.02
CA LEU A 230 -8.24 0.26 32.41
C LEU A 230 -8.14 0.62 33.90
N ILE A 231 -7.80 -0.34 34.76
CA ILE A 231 -7.49 -0.08 36.18
C ILE A 231 -6.17 0.70 36.29
N VAL A 232 -5.14 0.28 35.56
CA VAL A 232 -3.84 0.99 35.53
C VAL A 232 -3.97 2.42 35.00
N ARG A 233 -4.95 2.66 34.12
CA ARG A 233 -5.27 4.00 33.59
C ARG A 233 -6.29 4.77 34.44
N GLU A 234 -6.61 4.28 35.63
CA GLU A 234 -7.50 4.92 36.61
C GLU A 234 -8.94 5.16 36.10
N TYR A 235 -9.41 4.36 35.12
CA TYR A 235 -10.82 4.37 34.71
C TYR A 235 -11.70 3.52 35.64
N LEU A 236 -11.09 2.51 36.26
CA LEU A 236 -11.76 1.53 37.13
C LEU A 236 -10.90 1.28 38.38
N GLU A 237 -11.53 0.91 39.49
CA GLU A 237 -10.86 0.35 40.66
C GLU A 237 -11.50 -0.98 41.06
N ARG A 238 -10.79 -1.76 41.87
CA ARG A 238 -11.33 -2.96 42.52
C ARG A 238 -11.96 -2.55 43.84
N VAL A 239 -13.16 -3.06 44.12
CA VAL A 239 -13.80 -2.87 45.42
C VAL A 239 -13.24 -3.92 46.39
N GLU A 240 -12.47 -3.50 47.38
CA GLU A 240 -11.75 -4.41 48.30
C GLU A 240 -12.71 -5.20 49.22
N ASP A 241 -13.83 -4.60 49.61
CA ASP A 241 -14.79 -5.18 50.57
C ASP A 241 -15.94 -5.98 49.90
N ALA A 242 -15.81 -6.34 48.63
CA ALA A 242 -16.87 -7.05 47.90
C ALA A 242 -16.76 -8.58 48.03
N ASP A 243 -17.89 -9.24 48.27
CA ASP A 243 -17.98 -10.72 48.36
C ASP A 243 -17.53 -11.44 47.07
N VAL A 244 -17.64 -10.76 45.94
CA VAL A 244 -17.19 -11.23 44.62
C VAL A 244 -16.32 -10.18 43.96
N PRO A 245 -15.38 -10.56 43.07
CA PRO A 245 -14.56 -9.61 42.34
C PRO A 245 -15.44 -8.56 41.64
N THR A 246 -15.37 -7.32 42.12
CA THR A 246 -16.25 -6.22 41.72
C THR A 246 -15.40 -5.00 41.36
N TYR A 247 -15.83 -4.30 40.32
CA TYR A 247 -15.17 -3.11 39.84
C TYR A 247 -16.05 -1.88 40.07
N ARG A 248 -15.43 -0.74 40.36
CA ARG A 248 -16.08 0.58 40.43
C ARG A 248 -15.53 1.50 39.35
N TYR A 249 -16.39 2.32 38.77
CA TYR A 249 -16.01 3.34 37.79
C TYR A 249 -15.53 4.63 38.48
N LEU A 250 -14.39 5.16 38.05
CA LEU A 250 -13.70 6.29 38.70
C LEU A 250 -13.87 7.65 38.01
N ALA A 251 -14.34 7.68 36.76
CA ALA A 251 -14.39 8.90 35.93
C ALA A 251 -15.78 9.51 35.73
#